data_AF-A0A2E3MTE5-F1
#
_entry.id   AF-A0A2E3MTE5-F1
#
_cell.length_a   1.000
_cell.length_b   1.000
_cell.length_c   1.000
_cell.angle_alpha   90.00
_cell.angle_beta   90.00
_cell.angle_gamma   90.00
#
_symmetry.space_group_name_H-M   'P 1'
#
loop_
_entity.id
_entity.type
_entity.pdbx_description
1 polymer ?
#
loop_
_entity_poly.entity_id
_entity_poly.type
_entity_poly.pdbx_seq_one_letter_code
_entity_poly.pdbx_strand_id
1 'polypeptide(L)'
;MYTPHRNATKRTSMSARQNNPHYLGSCTFVFENPNWLANVLYTALCLLSASVIPILGQLVVAGYQFEIITALHTRSTHTYPDFDINRLTHYLARGGWPFLAQLVVLVVSCVLPLALLPVALWGGGVGALLALAISTLWSLATGLFLTPVWLRAGFRGNFADGFDLGFARDFIARTWLVLLRSSLFSIAANLLLCCGGLLLCCIGAHFTMAFASLMQAHLTWQAYEIYLARGGEPIAVPAAQTTTTPRFTPRFTEHVRRVMVLTVVAAANRPDDPIATLQSCYAQLTGLAAERHQLLRDLDLAAAAGTDVTTYVSGIAAALSRKQKRTLIQAAFLAGTTDGCLQPAHLQQLQRLGPVLGFTDHDLRQIIAEVC
;
A
#
# COMPACT_ATOMS: atom_id res chain seq x y z
N MET A 1 -2.93 -8.30 34.42
CA MET A 1 -3.68 -7.21 33.77
C MET A 1 -2.75 -6.60 32.73
N TYR A 2 -2.92 -6.97 31.45
CA TYR A 2 -2.00 -6.59 30.38
C TYR A 2 -2.39 -5.21 29.87
N THR A 3 -1.67 -4.18 30.30
CA THR A 3 -1.75 -2.84 29.71
C THR A 3 -1.00 -2.88 28.37
N PRO A 4 -1.69 -2.74 27.22
CA PRO A 4 -1.00 -2.68 25.94
C PRO A 4 -0.09 -1.46 25.94
N HIS A 5 1.22 -1.71 25.86
CA HIS A 5 2.22 -0.65 25.71
C HIS A 5 1.92 0.10 24.41
N ARG A 6 1.40 1.32 24.58
CA ARG A 6 1.16 2.30 23.52
C ARG A 6 2.52 2.77 23.03
N ASN A 7 3.19 1.95 22.21
CA ASN A 7 4.35 2.36 21.45
C ASN A 7 3.87 3.33 20.37
N ALA A 8 3.58 4.56 20.80
CA ALA A 8 3.62 5.74 19.95
C ALA A 8 5.10 5.99 19.63
N THR A 9 5.69 5.12 18.82
CA THR A 9 6.82 5.53 17.99
C THR A 9 6.38 6.85 17.38
N LYS A 10 7.24 7.88 17.48
CA LYS A 10 7.13 9.12 16.73
C LYS A 10 6.99 8.74 15.25
N ARG A 11 5.76 8.42 14.80
CA ARG A 11 5.35 8.61 13.41
C ARG A 11 5.73 10.05 13.19
N THR A 12 6.75 10.27 12.36
CA THR A 12 7.11 11.57 11.83
C THR A 12 5.80 12.23 11.49
N SER A 13 5.34 13.10 12.39
CA SER A 13 3.98 13.62 12.36
C SER A 13 3.91 14.28 11.00
N MET A 14 3.06 13.74 10.13
CA MET A 14 2.68 14.40 8.90
C MET A 14 2.55 15.89 9.24
N SER A 15 3.47 16.72 8.74
CA SER A 15 3.63 18.09 9.25
C SER A 15 2.28 18.80 9.17
N ALA A 16 2.01 19.80 10.01
CA ALA A 16 0.74 20.54 10.00
C ALA A 16 0.26 21.04 8.61
N ARG A 17 1.17 21.04 7.61
CA ARG A 17 0.90 21.24 6.18
C ARG A 17 0.06 20.15 5.49
N GLN A 18 -0.12 18.97 6.08
CA GLN A 18 -0.82 17.82 5.49
C GLN A 18 -2.34 17.79 5.67
N ASN A 19 -2.93 18.88 6.17
CA ASN A 19 -4.39 19.03 6.20
C ASN A 19 -5.03 19.19 4.81
N ASN A 20 -4.22 19.35 3.76
CA ASN A 20 -4.68 19.45 2.38
C ASN A 20 -4.22 18.21 1.58
N PRO A 21 -5.14 17.54 0.87
CA PRO A 21 -4.79 16.44 -0.03
C PRO A 21 -3.90 16.93 -1.19
N HIS A 22 -2.95 16.09 -1.61
CA HIS A 22 -2.02 16.39 -2.70
C HIS A 22 -2.56 15.80 -4.00
N TYR A 23 -3.41 16.55 -4.71
CA TYR A 23 -4.08 16.09 -5.94
C TYR A 23 -3.11 15.74 -7.06
N LEU A 24 -2.19 16.64 -7.41
CA LEU A 24 -1.17 16.36 -8.43
C LEU A 24 -0.28 15.20 -8.00
N GLY A 25 -0.02 15.07 -6.69
CA GLY A 25 0.66 13.92 -6.10
C GLY A 25 -0.05 12.61 -6.40
N SER A 26 -1.39 12.57 -6.43
CA SER A 26 -2.13 11.36 -6.79
C SER A 26 -2.00 10.95 -8.26
N CYS A 27 -1.76 11.91 -9.16
CA CYS A 27 -1.45 11.61 -10.56
C CYS A 27 -0.01 11.10 -10.71
N THR A 28 0.95 11.74 -10.04
CA THR A 28 2.36 11.35 -10.13
C THR A 28 2.64 10.05 -9.39
N PHE A 29 1.89 9.77 -8.33
CA PHE A 29 1.98 8.56 -7.51
C PHE A 29 1.96 7.28 -8.34
N VAL A 30 1.14 7.22 -9.39
CA VAL A 30 1.09 6.05 -10.28
C VAL A 30 2.46 5.76 -10.87
N PHE A 31 3.25 6.79 -11.20
CA PHE A 31 4.57 6.64 -11.81
C PHE A 31 5.72 6.43 -10.80
N GLU A 32 5.46 6.53 -9.49
CA GLU A 32 6.50 6.37 -8.46
C GLU A 32 6.94 4.91 -8.29
N ASN A 33 6.14 3.93 -8.75
CA ASN A 33 6.55 2.54 -8.79
C ASN A 33 7.31 2.25 -10.11
N PRO A 34 8.51 1.61 -10.08
CA PRO A 34 9.29 1.31 -11.29
C PRO A 34 8.56 0.40 -12.28
N ASN A 35 7.63 -0.42 -11.79
CA ASN A 35 6.76 -1.31 -12.56
C ASN A 35 5.37 -0.71 -12.81
N TRP A 36 5.21 0.61 -12.75
CA TRP A 36 3.91 1.28 -12.90
C TRP A 36 3.15 0.82 -14.15
N LEU A 37 3.86 0.69 -15.28
CA LEU A 37 3.24 0.30 -16.55
C LEU A 37 2.67 -1.11 -16.47
N ALA A 38 3.40 -2.05 -15.86
CA ALA A 38 2.91 -3.40 -15.64
C ALA A 38 1.69 -3.40 -14.70
N ASN A 39 1.74 -2.62 -13.61
CA ASN A 39 0.62 -2.50 -12.67
C ASN A 39 -0.65 -1.94 -13.34
N VAL A 40 -0.51 -0.90 -14.16
CA VAL A 40 -1.62 -0.32 -14.92
C VAL A 40 -2.13 -1.31 -15.97
N LEU A 41 -1.26 -1.98 -16.72
CA LEU A 41 -1.65 -2.97 -17.74
C LEU A 41 -2.39 -4.17 -17.13
N TYR A 42 -1.91 -4.72 -16.01
CA TYR A 42 -2.60 -5.81 -15.32
C TYR A 42 -3.93 -5.37 -14.74
N THR A 43 -3.99 -4.18 -14.15
CA THR A 43 -5.25 -3.59 -13.68
C THR A 43 -6.23 -3.39 -14.85
N ALA A 44 -5.76 -2.89 -16.00
CA ALA A 44 -6.57 -2.71 -17.20
C ALA A 44 -7.04 -4.06 -17.78
N LEU A 45 -6.19 -5.09 -17.75
CA LEU A 45 -6.55 -6.44 -18.18
C LEU A 45 -7.63 -7.05 -17.27
N CYS A 46 -7.55 -6.82 -15.95
CA CYS A 46 -8.61 -7.20 -15.02
C CYS A 46 -9.92 -6.45 -15.31
N LEU A 47 -9.87 -5.14 -15.57
CA LEU A 47 -11.08 -4.39 -15.93
C LEU A 47 -11.65 -4.84 -17.27
N LEU A 48 -10.80 -5.19 -18.24
CA LEU A 48 -11.22 -5.72 -19.53
C LEU A 48 -11.89 -7.09 -19.37
N SER A 49 -11.38 -7.95 -18.48
CA SER A 49 -12.00 -9.26 -18.21
C SER A 49 -13.41 -9.13 -17.63
N ALA A 50 -13.76 -7.99 -17.02
CA ALA A 50 -15.12 -7.70 -16.59
C ALA A 50 -16.13 -7.62 -17.75
N SER A 51 -15.66 -7.41 -18.99
CA SER A 51 -16.49 -7.48 -20.19
C SER A 51 -16.88 -8.92 -20.56
N VAL A 52 -16.15 -9.91 -20.04
CA VAL A 52 -16.40 -11.35 -20.28
C VAL A 52 -17.10 -11.97 -19.06
N ILE A 53 -16.55 -11.73 -17.87
CA ILE A 53 -17.11 -12.20 -16.60
C ILE A 53 -17.45 -10.96 -15.79
N PRO A 54 -18.74 -10.54 -15.76
CA PRO A 54 -19.15 -9.39 -14.96
C PRO A 54 -18.63 -9.50 -13.53
N ILE A 55 -18.25 -8.36 -12.94
CA ILE A 55 -17.85 -8.21 -11.52
C ILE A 55 -16.43 -8.72 -11.19
N LEU A 56 -15.94 -9.79 -11.84
CA LEU A 56 -14.66 -10.42 -11.46
C LEU A 56 -13.49 -9.43 -11.53
N GLY A 57 -13.41 -8.65 -12.60
CA GLY A 57 -12.39 -7.62 -12.77
C GLY A 57 -12.42 -6.57 -11.68
N GLN A 58 -13.61 -6.07 -11.34
CA GLN A 58 -13.81 -5.04 -10.32
C GLN A 58 -13.41 -5.55 -8.93
N LEU A 59 -13.70 -6.81 -8.60
CA LEU A 59 -13.30 -7.42 -7.33
C LEU A 59 -11.77 -7.46 -7.17
N VAL A 60 -11.07 -7.93 -8.19
CA VAL A 60 -9.60 -8.01 -8.16
C VAL A 60 -8.99 -6.62 -8.02
N VAL A 61 -9.48 -5.64 -8.79
CA VAL A 61 -8.98 -4.27 -8.72
C VAL A 61 -9.26 -3.64 -7.35
N ALA A 62 -10.46 -3.81 -6.80
CA ALA A 62 -10.79 -3.32 -5.45
C ALA A 62 -9.87 -3.95 -4.39
N GLY A 63 -9.60 -5.26 -4.48
CA GLY A 63 -8.65 -5.93 -3.59
C GLY A 63 -7.24 -5.38 -3.67
N TYR A 64 -6.75 -5.12 -4.89
CA TYR A 64 -5.43 -4.51 -5.10
C TYR A 64 -5.37 -3.06 -4.58
N GLN A 65 -6.42 -2.26 -4.80
CA GLN A 65 -6.52 -0.90 -4.23
C GLN A 65 -6.40 -0.93 -2.70
N PHE A 66 -7.06 -1.87 -2.02
CA PHE A 66 -6.93 -2.01 -0.57
C PHE A 66 -5.56 -2.48 -0.13
N GLU A 67 -4.86 -3.27 -0.94
CA GLU A 67 -3.48 -3.59 -0.64
C GLU A 67 -2.60 -2.34 -0.72
N ILE A 68 -2.78 -1.50 -1.74
CA ILE A 68 -2.07 -0.22 -1.86
C ILE A 68 -2.36 0.66 -0.64
N ILE A 69 -3.63 0.85 -0.29
CA ILE A 69 -4.04 1.70 0.83
C ILE A 69 -3.46 1.17 2.16
N THR A 70 -3.53 -0.15 2.40
CA THR A 70 -2.94 -0.75 3.60
C THR A 70 -1.42 -0.63 3.60
N ALA A 71 -0.74 -0.84 2.48
CA ALA A 71 0.70 -0.69 2.38
C ALA A 71 1.11 0.74 2.70
N LEU A 72 0.45 1.75 2.14
CA LEU A 72 0.71 3.16 2.43
C LEU A 72 0.38 3.55 3.88
N HIS A 73 -0.65 2.95 4.48
CA HIS A 73 -1.04 3.22 5.88
C HIS A 73 -0.08 2.58 6.90
N THR A 74 0.43 1.38 6.59
CA THR A 74 1.23 0.58 7.52
C THR A 74 2.73 0.75 7.33
N ARG A 75 3.19 1.02 6.10
CA ARG A 75 4.60 1.20 5.78
C ARG A 75 4.93 2.68 5.73
N SER A 76 6.14 3.03 6.14
CA SER A 76 6.71 4.36 5.91
C SER A 76 7.24 4.53 4.48
N THR A 77 7.05 3.56 3.59
CA THR A 77 7.54 3.60 2.22
C THR A 77 6.58 4.38 1.34
N HIS A 78 7.11 5.30 0.54
CA HIS A 78 6.31 6.07 -0.43
C HIS A 78 5.85 5.23 -1.64
N THR A 79 6.46 4.07 -1.88
CA THR A 79 6.13 3.22 -3.04
C THR A 79 5.03 2.20 -2.73
N TYR A 80 4.11 2.02 -3.67
CA TYR A 80 3.02 1.05 -3.58
C TYR A 80 3.43 -0.34 -4.10
N PRO A 81 2.80 -1.43 -3.63
CA PRO A 81 3.18 -2.79 -4.00
C PRO A 81 2.90 -3.10 -5.47
N ASP A 82 3.74 -3.94 -6.08
CA ASP A 82 3.51 -4.44 -7.44
C ASP A 82 2.25 -5.31 -7.51
N PHE A 83 1.56 -5.25 -8.64
CA PHE A 83 0.50 -6.18 -8.97
C PHE A 83 1.12 -7.55 -9.26
N ASP A 84 0.60 -8.60 -8.61
CA ASP A 84 1.12 -9.97 -8.74
C ASP A 84 -0.02 -10.90 -9.13
N ILE A 85 0.09 -11.48 -10.33
CA ILE A 85 -0.91 -12.41 -10.88
C ILE A 85 -1.04 -13.65 -10.00
N ASN A 86 0.04 -14.07 -9.33
CA ASN A 86 -0.02 -15.24 -8.43
C ASN A 86 -0.89 -14.99 -7.19
N ARG A 87 -1.34 -13.74 -6.98
CA ARG A 87 -2.17 -13.31 -5.87
C ARG A 87 -3.59 -12.93 -6.29
N LEU A 88 -4.01 -13.26 -7.51
CA LEU A 88 -5.37 -12.97 -7.98
C LEU A 88 -6.45 -13.45 -7.00
N THR A 89 -6.33 -14.68 -6.46
CA THR A 89 -7.28 -15.21 -5.47
C THR A 89 -7.28 -14.39 -4.18
N HIS A 90 -6.12 -13.87 -3.76
CA HIS A 90 -6.02 -13.01 -2.60
C HIS A 90 -6.68 -11.66 -2.84
N TYR A 91 -6.46 -11.04 -4.01
CA TYR A 91 -7.12 -9.80 -4.41
C TYR A 91 -8.64 -9.99 -4.50
N LEU A 92 -9.08 -11.10 -5.08
CA LEU A 92 -10.49 -11.44 -5.19
C LEU A 92 -11.15 -11.53 -3.81
N ALA A 93 -10.57 -12.28 -2.88
CA ALA A 93 -11.10 -12.43 -1.52
C ALA A 93 -11.12 -11.11 -0.75
N ARG A 94 -10.06 -10.29 -0.90
CA ARG A 94 -9.96 -8.99 -0.24
C ARG A 94 -10.93 -7.96 -0.81
N GLY A 95 -11.14 -7.97 -2.13
CA GLY A 95 -12.04 -7.07 -2.83
C GLY A 95 -13.52 -7.41 -2.67
N GLY A 96 -13.84 -8.65 -2.26
CA GLY A 96 -15.21 -9.10 -1.99
C GLY A 96 -15.97 -8.21 -1.01
N TRP A 97 -15.39 -7.92 0.14
CA TRP A 97 -16.05 -7.12 1.19
C TRP A 97 -16.38 -5.68 0.77
N PRO A 98 -15.42 -4.87 0.30
CA PRO A 98 -15.70 -3.51 -0.12
C PRO A 98 -16.59 -3.45 -1.36
N PHE A 99 -16.51 -4.42 -2.27
CA PHE A 99 -17.41 -4.52 -3.41
C PHE A 99 -18.86 -4.78 -2.98
N LEU A 100 -19.10 -5.72 -2.05
CA LEU A 100 -20.45 -5.99 -1.54
C LEU A 100 -21.04 -4.75 -0.85
N ALA A 101 -20.24 -4.06 -0.04
CA ALA A 101 -20.65 -2.83 0.62
C ALA A 101 -20.99 -1.74 -0.42
N GLN A 102 -20.15 -1.56 -1.44
CA GLN A 102 -20.39 -0.64 -2.56
C GLN A 102 -21.66 -1.00 -3.34
N LEU A 103 -21.89 -2.28 -3.61
CA LEU A 103 -23.05 -2.75 -4.35
C LEU A 103 -24.35 -2.38 -3.64
N VAL A 104 -24.42 -2.58 -2.32
CA VAL A 104 -25.61 -2.22 -1.53
C VAL A 104 -25.85 -0.71 -1.54
N VAL A 105 -24.79 0.09 -1.35
CA VAL A 105 -24.90 1.55 -1.44
C VAL A 105 -25.36 1.98 -2.84
N LEU A 106 -24.85 1.36 -3.91
CA LEU A 106 -25.22 1.67 -5.29
C LEU A 106 -26.69 1.34 -5.57
N VAL A 107 -27.16 0.16 -5.18
CA VAL A 107 -28.56 -0.27 -5.36
C VAL A 107 -29.51 0.69 -4.66
N VAL A 108 -29.24 1.05 -3.41
CA VAL A 108 -30.04 2.04 -2.66
C VAL A 108 -29.98 3.40 -3.33
N SER A 109 -28.80 3.80 -3.81
CA SER A 109 -28.59 5.10 -4.47
C SER A 109 -29.29 5.20 -5.83
N CYS A 110 -29.56 4.09 -6.52
CA CYS A 110 -30.30 4.09 -7.78
C CYS A 110 -31.79 4.42 -7.62
N VAL A 111 -32.38 4.24 -6.42
CA VAL A 111 -33.82 4.46 -6.19
C VAL A 111 -34.23 5.91 -6.47
N LEU A 112 -33.46 6.89 -6.00
CA LEU A 112 -33.83 8.31 -6.16
C LEU A 112 -33.78 8.77 -7.63
N PRO A 113 -32.70 8.57 -8.41
CA PRO A 113 -32.69 8.92 -9.83
C PRO A 113 -33.82 8.24 -10.62
N LEU A 114 -34.14 6.98 -10.31
CA LEU A 114 -35.27 6.29 -10.93
C LEU A 114 -36.62 6.94 -10.58
N ALA A 115 -36.80 7.35 -9.31
CA ALA A 115 -38.00 8.08 -8.88
C ALA A 115 -38.14 9.48 -9.51
N LEU A 116 -37.03 10.06 -10.00
CA LEU A 116 -37.03 11.35 -10.70
C LEU A 116 -37.31 11.25 -12.20
N LEU A 117 -37.30 10.04 -12.78
CA LEU A 117 -37.59 9.85 -14.22
C LEU A 117 -38.97 10.42 -14.64
N PRO A 118 -40.07 10.22 -13.90
CA PRO A 118 -41.35 10.83 -14.25
C PRO A 118 -41.28 12.37 -14.25
N VAL A 119 -40.58 12.99 -13.29
CA VAL A 119 -40.41 14.46 -13.26
C VAL A 119 -39.68 14.95 -14.50
N ALA A 120 -38.64 14.23 -14.92
CA ALA A 120 -37.89 14.56 -16.14
C ALA A 120 -38.74 14.42 -17.41
N LEU A 121 -39.53 13.34 -17.51
CA LEU A 121 -40.31 13.03 -18.70
C LEU A 121 -41.57 13.91 -18.84
N TRP A 122 -42.23 14.25 -17.72
CA TRP A 122 -43.52 14.96 -17.73
C TRP A 122 -43.37 16.47 -17.55
N GLY A 123 -42.26 16.92 -16.93
CA GLY A 123 -41.99 18.34 -16.71
C GLY A 123 -41.31 19.07 -17.88
N GLY A 124 -41.15 18.40 -19.03
CA GLY A 124 -40.45 18.96 -20.19
C GLY A 124 -39.02 19.40 -19.87
N GLY A 125 -38.54 20.46 -20.52
CA GLY A 125 -37.17 20.94 -20.36
C GLY A 125 -36.82 21.35 -18.92
N VAL A 126 -37.75 21.99 -18.21
CA VAL A 126 -37.54 22.40 -16.81
C VAL A 126 -37.48 21.18 -15.88
N GLY A 127 -38.39 20.22 -16.07
CA GLY A 127 -38.38 18.96 -15.33
C GLY A 127 -37.09 18.17 -15.52
N ALA A 128 -36.59 18.11 -16.76
CA ALA A 128 -35.32 17.44 -17.07
C ALA A 128 -34.11 18.11 -16.39
N LEU A 129 -34.02 19.44 -16.42
CA LEU A 129 -32.94 20.19 -15.75
C LEU A 129 -32.98 19.98 -14.22
N LEU A 130 -34.17 20.00 -13.63
CA LEU A 130 -34.35 19.78 -12.20
C LEU A 130 -33.95 18.35 -11.81
N ALA A 131 -34.43 17.35 -12.55
CA ALA A 131 -34.09 15.95 -12.31
C ALA A 131 -32.57 15.70 -12.44
N LEU A 132 -31.92 16.32 -13.43
CA LEU A 132 -30.47 16.26 -13.60
C LEU A 132 -29.74 16.87 -12.41
N ALA A 133 -30.11 18.10 -12.01
CA ALA A 133 -29.47 18.78 -10.88
C ALA A 133 -29.60 17.98 -9.57
N ILE A 134 -30.80 17.47 -9.26
CA ILE A 134 -31.03 16.64 -8.08
C ILE A 134 -30.23 15.34 -8.16
N SER A 135 -30.21 14.66 -9.33
CA SER A 135 -29.45 13.42 -9.52
C SER A 135 -27.94 13.63 -9.36
N THR A 136 -27.41 14.76 -9.81
CA THR A 136 -26.00 15.12 -9.62
C THR A 136 -25.67 15.37 -8.15
N LEU A 137 -26.49 16.14 -7.44
CA LEU A 137 -26.32 16.38 -6.00
C LEU A 137 -26.41 15.08 -5.20
N TRP A 138 -27.36 14.22 -5.55
CA TRP A 138 -27.49 12.90 -4.95
C TRP A 138 -26.26 12.02 -5.18
N SER A 139 -25.75 11.97 -6.41
CA SER A 139 -24.54 11.20 -6.73
C SER A 139 -23.33 11.67 -5.94
N LEU A 140 -23.19 12.98 -5.72
CA LEU A 140 -22.16 13.55 -4.86
C LEU A 140 -22.35 13.11 -3.40
N ALA A 141 -23.57 13.19 -2.87
CA ALA A 141 -23.89 12.75 -1.51
C ALA A 141 -23.60 11.25 -1.30
N THR A 142 -23.99 10.41 -2.26
CA THR A 142 -23.64 8.97 -2.29
C THR A 142 -22.13 8.76 -2.29
N GLY A 143 -21.37 9.52 -3.10
CA GLY A 143 -19.90 9.41 -3.13
C GLY A 143 -19.24 9.74 -1.79
N LEU A 144 -19.72 10.78 -1.11
CA LEU A 144 -19.26 11.16 0.24
C LEU A 144 -19.54 10.06 1.26
N PHE A 145 -20.73 9.43 1.20
CA PHE A 145 -21.11 8.34 2.09
C PHE A 145 -20.41 7.02 1.78
N LEU A 146 -20.17 6.73 0.50
CA LEU A 146 -19.58 5.48 0.05
C LEU A 146 -18.14 5.32 0.55
N THR A 147 -17.37 6.40 0.62
CA THR A 147 -15.94 6.34 1.00
C THR A 147 -15.70 5.72 2.39
N PRO A 148 -16.32 6.18 3.50
CA PRO A 148 -16.15 5.55 4.80
C PRO A 148 -16.68 4.11 4.85
N VAL A 149 -17.81 3.83 4.19
CA VAL A 149 -18.40 2.48 4.13
C VAL A 149 -17.46 1.50 3.45
N TRP A 150 -16.94 1.89 2.28
CA TRP A 150 -16.00 1.12 1.49
C TRP A 150 -14.70 0.88 2.26
N LEU A 151 -14.10 1.92 2.84
CA LEU A 151 -12.89 1.84 3.66
C LEU A 151 -13.03 0.88 4.84
N ARG A 152 -14.11 1.02 5.63
CA ARG A 152 -14.30 0.19 6.83
C ARG A 152 -14.56 -1.26 6.47
N ALA A 153 -15.36 -1.53 5.43
CA ALA A 153 -15.59 -2.88 4.93
C ALA A 153 -14.29 -3.54 4.44
N GLY A 154 -13.47 -2.82 3.65
CA GLY A 154 -12.23 -3.36 3.10
C GLY A 154 -11.14 -3.59 4.13
N PHE A 155 -10.93 -2.66 5.07
CA PHE A 155 -9.94 -2.84 6.13
C PHE A 155 -10.35 -3.89 7.16
N ARG A 156 -11.63 -3.97 7.56
CA ARG A 156 -12.06 -4.99 8.54
C ARG A 156 -12.19 -6.37 7.90
N GLY A 157 -12.40 -6.44 6.59
CA GLY A 157 -12.70 -7.69 5.90
C GLY A 157 -14.06 -8.28 6.34
N ASN A 158 -15.01 -7.40 6.68
CA ASN A 158 -16.35 -7.77 7.13
C ASN A 158 -17.36 -6.79 6.53
N PHE A 159 -18.40 -7.33 5.89
CA PHE A 159 -19.46 -6.55 5.25
C PHE A 159 -20.25 -5.71 6.25
N ALA A 160 -20.66 -6.28 7.38
CA ALA A 160 -21.53 -5.59 8.35
C ALA A 160 -20.85 -4.37 8.97
N ASP A 161 -19.54 -4.46 9.24
CA ASP A 161 -18.74 -3.37 9.81
C ASP A 161 -18.65 -2.15 8.88
N GLY A 162 -18.85 -2.34 7.57
CA GLY A 162 -18.94 -1.26 6.60
C GLY A 162 -20.08 -0.29 6.87
N PHE A 163 -21.19 -0.76 7.46
CA PHE A 163 -22.39 0.04 7.69
C PHE A 163 -22.48 0.62 9.11
N ASP A 164 -21.35 0.79 9.79
CA ASP A 164 -21.29 1.54 11.04
C ASP A 164 -21.55 3.05 10.77
N LEU A 165 -22.81 3.46 10.95
CA LEU A 165 -23.25 4.83 10.72
C LEU A 165 -22.60 5.83 11.68
N GLY A 166 -22.20 5.39 12.88
CA GLY A 166 -21.50 6.23 13.84
C GLY A 166 -20.13 6.62 13.30
N PHE A 167 -19.39 5.63 12.80
CA PHE A 167 -18.14 5.86 12.10
C PHE A 167 -18.30 6.68 10.82
N ALA A 168 -19.25 6.33 9.95
CA ALA A 168 -19.45 7.04 8.70
C ALA A 168 -19.75 8.52 8.93
N ARG A 169 -20.60 8.83 9.91
CA ARG A 169 -20.90 10.21 10.33
C ARG A 169 -19.65 10.92 10.86
N ASP A 170 -18.89 10.32 11.77
CA ASP A 170 -17.67 10.92 12.32
C ASP A 170 -16.62 11.16 11.22
N PHE A 171 -16.44 10.19 10.32
CA PHE A 171 -15.54 10.29 9.18
C PHE A 171 -15.91 11.46 8.26
N ILE A 172 -17.17 11.54 7.84
CA ILE A 172 -17.67 12.61 6.96
C ILE A 172 -17.56 13.96 7.68
N ALA A 173 -18.01 14.07 8.92
CA ALA A 173 -17.94 15.33 9.68
C ALA A 173 -16.51 15.88 9.73
N ARG A 174 -15.51 15.00 9.88
CA ARG A 174 -14.09 15.38 9.90
C ARG A 174 -13.49 15.60 8.53
N THR A 175 -14.01 15.01 7.45
CA THR A 175 -13.34 15.01 6.12
C THR A 175 -14.17 15.51 4.96
N TRP A 176 -15.40 16.01 5.15
CA TRP A 176 -16.32 16.32 4.06
C TRP A 176 -15.74 17.26 2.99
N LEU A 177 -14.98 18.30 3.38
CA LEU A 177 -14.30 19.20 2.41
C LEU A 177 -13.21 18.49 1.61
N VAL A 178 -12.48 17.57 2.25
CA VAL A 178 -11.45 16.76 1.59
C VAL A 178 -12.11 15.85 0.57
N LEU A 179 -13.15 15.13 1.00
CA LEU A 179 -13.91 14.23 0.14
C LEU A 179 -14.57 14.99 -1.02
N LEU A 180 -15.22 16.13 -0.77
CA LEU A 180 -15.87 16.94 -1.81
C LEU A 180 -14.87 17.40 -2.88
N ARG A 181 -13.74 17.97 -2.46
CA ARG A 181 -12.71 18.43 -3.40
C ARG A 181 -12.05 17.26 -4.13
N SER A 182 -11.80 16.13 -3.46
CA SER A 182 -11.32 14.90 -4.10
C SER A 182 -12.31 14.35 -5.13
N SER A 183 -13.62 14.37 -4.84
CA SER A 183 -14.65 13.96 -5.79
C SER A 183 -14.69 14.88 -7.02
N LEU A 184 -14.63 16.20 -6.84
CA LEU A 184 -14.58 17.16 -7.95
C LEU A 184 -13.33 16.98 -8.81
N PHE A 185 -12.17 16.78 -8.16
CA PHE A 185 -10.93 16.47 -8.84
C PHE A 185 -11.02 15.16 -9.63
N SER A 186 -11.52 14.07 -9.02
CA SER A 186 -11.69 12.79 -9.69
C SER A 186 -12.68 12.88 -10.86
N ILE A 187 -13.77 13.66 -10.76
CA ILE A 187 -14.69 13.89 -11.88
C ILE A 187 -13.97 14.58 -13.04
N ALA A 188 -13.25 15.67 -12.76
CA ALA A 188 -12.51 16.40 -13.79
C ALA A 188 -11.42 15.53 -14.44
N ALA A 189 -10.64 14.80 -13.63
CA ALA A 189 -9.61 13.89 -14.11
C ALA A 189 -10.20 12.76 -14.96
N ASN A 190 -11.29 12.13 -14.50
CA ASN A 190 -11.98 11.07 -15.26
C ASN A 190 -12.58 11.58 -16.57
N LEU A 191 -13.08 12.83 -16.62
CA LEU A 191 -13.57 13.41 -17.87
C LEU A 191 -12.44 13.55 -18.89
N LEU A 192 -11.29 14.11 -18.48
CA LEU A 192 -10.12 14.26 -19.34
C LEU A 192 -9.56 12.90 -19.81
N LEU A 193 -9.45 11.96 -18.86
CA LEU A 193 -9.01 10.59 -19.13
C LEU A 193 -9.98 9.87 -20.07
N CYS A 194 -11.29 10.03 -19.90
CA CYS A 194 -12.30 9.46 -20.78
C CYS A 194 -12.17 10.00 -22.21
N CYS A 195 -12.02 11.32 -22.39
CA CYS A 195 -11.77 11.92 -23.70
C CYS A 195 -10.51 11.33 -24.35
N GLY A 196 -9.40 11.19 -23.60
CA GLY A 196 -8.19 10.53 -24.09
C GLY A 196 -8.38 9.05 -24.44
N GLY A 197 -9.15 8.33 -23.63
CA GLY A 197 -9.46 6.91 -23.84
C GLY A 197 -10.30 6.66 -25.10
N LEU A 198 -11.25 7.57 -25.41
CA LEU A 198 -12.05 7.52 -26.63
C LEU A 198 -11.20 7.75 -27.88
N LEU A 199 -10.19 8.62 -27.82
CA LEU A 199 -9.24 8.84 -28.92
C LEU A 199 -8.36 7.61 -29.20
N LEU A 200 -8.21 6.71 -28.22
CA LEU A 200 -7.41 5.48 -28.29
C LEU A 200 -8.27 4.21 -28.52
N CYS A 201 -9.34 4.33 -29.31
CA CYS A 201 -10.13 3.21 -29.84
C CYS A 201 -10.67 2.21 -28.80
N CYS A 202 -11.32 2.69 -27.72
CA CYS A 202 -11.99 1.90 -26.67
C CYS A 202 -11.06 1.03 -25.77
N ILE A 203 -9.94 0.53 -26.28
CA ILE A 203 -8.91 -0.13 -25.47
C ILE A 203 -8.29 0.90 -24.51
N GLY A 204 -8.09 2.13 -24.97
CA GLY A 204 -7.65 3.24 -24.11
C GLY A 204 -8.58 3.55 -22.95
N ALA A 205 -9.88 3.26 -23.06
CA ALA A 205 -10.83 3.46 -21.95
C ALA A 205 -10.50 2.54 -20.75
N HIS A 206 -10.07 1.30 -20.99
CA HIS A 206 -9.70 0.38 -19.92
C HIS A 206 -8.37 0.77 -19.26
N PHE A 207 -7.42 1.23 -20.05
CA PHE A 207 -6.15 1.75 -19.55
C PHE A 207 -6.36 3.00 -18.68
N THR A 208 -7.20 3.92 -19.13
CA THR A 208 -7.52 5.15 -18.39
C THR A 208 -8.31 4.87 -17.11
N MET A 209 -9.24 3.90 -17.12
CA MET A 209 -9.91 3.45 -15.90
C MET A 209 -8.93 2.80 -14.90
N ALA A 210 -7.97 2.02 -15.38
CA ALA A 210 -6.92 1.43 -14.53
C ALA A 210 -6.02 2.51 -13.91
N PHE A 211 -5.63 3.51 -14.68
CA PHE A 211 -4.89 4.66 -14.16
C PHE A 211 -5.70 5.41 -13.09
N ALA A 212 -6.96 5.71 -13.39
CA ALA A 212 -7.87 6.39 -12.46
C ALA A 212 -8.09 5.59 -11.17
N SER A 213 -8.12 4.26 -11.23
CA SER A 213 -8.31 3.42 -10.05
C SER A 213 -7.11 3.48 -9.10
N LEU A 214 -5.87 3.51 -9.62
CA LEU A 214 -4.66 3.68 -8.80
C LEU A 214 -4.58 5.08 -8.18
N MET A 215 -4.90 6.11 -8.97
CA MET A 215 -5.03 7.48 -8.47
C MET A 215 -6.08 7.57 -7.35
N GLN A 216 -7.23 6.92 -7.52
CA GLN A 216 -8.31 6.89 -6.53
C GLN A 216 -7.89 6.17 -5.24
N ALA A 217 -7.09 5.10 -5.33
CA ALA A 217 -6.55 4.42 -4.14
C ALA A 217 -5.70 5.38 -3.30
N HIS A 218 -4.84 6.17 -3.95
CA HIS A 218 -4.01 7.16 -3.27
C HIS A 218 -4.85 8.29 -2.64
N LEU A 219 -5.84 8.84 -3.35
CA LEU A 219 -6.75 9.86 -2.79
C LEU A 219 -7.54 9.34 -1.59
N THR A 220 -7.95 8.07 -1.64
CA THR A 220 -8.69 7.42 -0.56
C THR A 220 -7.79 7.20 0.67
N TRP A 221 -6.53 6.79 0.45
CA TRP A 221 -5.52 6.75 1.51
C TRP A 221 -5.29 8.14 2.15
N GLN A 222 -5.11 9.19 1.33
CA GLN A 222 -4.93 10.56 1.85
C GLN A 222 -6.13 11.01 2.71
N ALA A 223 -7.36 10.73 2.26
CA ALA A 223 -8.56 11.06 3.03
C ALA A 223 -8.58 10.32 4.39
N TYR A 224 -8.14 9.07 4.42
CA TYR A 224 -8.03 8.28 5.65
C TYR A 224 -6.94 8.82 6.59
N GLU A 225 -5.75 9.16 6.10
CA GLU A 225 -4.70 9.76 6.93
C GLU A 225 -5.12 11.12 7.50
N ILE A 226 -5.81 11.95 6.72
CA ILE A 226 -6.35 13.24 7.21
C ILE A 226 -7.43 13.01 8.27
N TYR A 227 -8.27 11.98 8.11
CA TYR A 227 -9.23 11.59 9.14
C TYR A 227 -8.54 11.26 10.47
N LEU A 228 -7.49 10.44 10.43
CA LEU A 228 -6.70 10.08 11.61
C LEU A 228 -5.98 11.30 12.22
N ALA A 229 -5.40 12.16 11.39
CA ALA A 229 -4.74 13.39 11.83
C ALA A 229 -5.71 14.36 12.53
N ARG A 230 -7.01 14.30 12.17
CA ARG A 230 -8.10 15.05 12.82
C ARG A 230 -8.68 14.34 14.04
N GLY A 231 -8.00 13.32 14.57
CA GLY A 231 -8.42 12.58 15.77
C GLY A 231 -9.52 11.54 15.53
N GLY A 232 -9.66 11.07 14.29
CA GLY A 232 -10.55 9.96 13.94
C GLY A 232 -10.14 8.62 14.56
N GLU A 233 -11.10 7.70 14.67
CA GLU A 233 -10.88 6.34 15.19
C GLU A 233 -10.10 5.47 14.17
N PRO A 234 -8.94 4.91 14.51
CA PRO A 234 -8.22 4.02 13.60
C PRO A 234 -9.02 2.74 13.33
N ILE A 235 -9.18 2.40 12.06
CA ILE A 235 -9.75 1.13 11.64
C ILE A 235 -8.69 0.03 11.84
N ALA A 236 -9.01 -0.98 12.64
CA ALA A 236 -8.11 -2.12 12.82
C ALA A 236 -7.96 -2.89 11.49
N VAL A 237 -6.70 -3.07 11.06
CA VAL A 237 -6.34 -3.88 9.90
C VAL A 237 -5.94 -5.27 10.39
N PRO A 238 -6.63 -6.35 10.00
CA PRO A 238 -6.26 -7.70 10.38
C PRO A 238 -4.83 -8.03 9.95
N ALA A 239 -4.07 -8.71 10.81
CA ALA A 239 -2.69 -9.14 10.48
C ALA A 239 -2.64 -9.97 9.18
N ALA A 240 -3.68 -10.78 8.92
CA ALA A 240 -3.83 -11.55 7.69
C ALA A 240 -4.00 -10.70 6.40
N GLN A 241 -4.34 -9.42 6.53
CA GLN A 241 -4.36 -8.48 5.41
C GLN A 241 -3.03 -7.72 5.24
N THR A 242 -2.16 -7.77 6.25
CA THR A 242 -0.78 -7.28 6.18
C THR A 242 0.20 -8.30 5.62
N THR A 243 -0.24 -9.56 5.44
CA THR A 243 0.51 -10.60 4.72
C THR A 243 0.64 -10.23 3.24
N THR A 244 1.55 -9.31 2.95
CA THR A 244 2.22 -9.35 1.66
C THR A 244 2.90 -10.69 1.56
N THR A 245 2.66 -11.40 0.46
CA THR A 245 3.39 -12.63 0.16
C THR A 245 4.87 -12.34 0.40
N PRO A 246 5.58 -13.19 1.16
CA PRO A 246 7.01 -13.07 1.33
C PRO A 246 7.64 -12.78 -0.03
N ARG A 247 8.37 -11.67 -0.17
CA ARG A 247 9.09 -11.36 -1.43
C ARG A 247 10.06 -12.49 -1.84
N PHE A 248 10.30 -13.38 -0.89
CA PHE A 248 11.32 -14.39 -0.85
C PHE A 248 10.75 -15.66 -0.23
N THR A 249 11.27 -16.82 -0.61
CA THR A 249 10.88 -18.08 0.05
C THR A 249 11.17 -18.02 1.56
N PRO A 250 10.40 -18.73 2.42
CA PRO A 250 10.61 -18.72 3.87
C PRO A 250 12.06 -19.01 4.29
N ARG A 251 12.72 -19.93 3.57
CA ARG A 251 14.13 -20.26 3.78
C ARG A 251 15.07 -19.08 3.47
N PHE A 252 14.80 -18.33 2.39
CA PHE A 252 15.62 -17.17 2.06
C PHE A 252 15.35 -16.00 3.01
N THR A 253 14.11 -15.80 3.47
CA THR A 253 13.82 -14.79 4.50
C THR A 253 14.56 -15.06 5.81
N GLU A 254 14.75 -16.32 6.19
CA GLU A 254 15.58 -16.69 7.34
C GLU A 254 17.05 -16.29 7.13
N HIS A 255 17.61 -16.49 5.93
CA HIS A 255 18.96 -16.05 5.59
C HIS A 255 19.10 -14.52 5.66
N VAL A 256 18.11 -13.76 5.17
CA VAL A 256 18.08 -12.29 5.29
C VAL A 256 18.12 -11.89 6.76
N ARG A 257 17.24 -12.45 7.59
CA ARG A 257 17.18 -12.15 9.04
C ARG A 257 18.51 -12.44 9.72
N ARG A 258 19.11 -13.60 9.45
CA ARG A 258 20.36 -14.02 10.07
C ARG A 258 21.55 -13.14 9.66
N VAL A 259 21.63 -12.74 8.39
CA VAL A 259 22.66 -11.80 7.93
C VAL A 259 22.53 -10.45 8.65
N MET A 260 21.32 -9.93 8.82
CA MET A 260 21.10 -8.68 9.54
C MET A 260 21.51 -8.79 11.01
N VAL A 261 21.10 -9.87 11.69
CA VAL A 261 21.47 -10.14 13.09
C VAL A 261 22.98 -10.22 13.27
N LEU A 262 23.67 -10.99 12.43
CA LEU A 262 25.14 -11.13 12.47
C LEU A 262 25.84 -9.79 12.21
N THR A 263 25.28 -8.95 11.34
CA THR A 263 25.81 -7.61 11.06
C THR A 263 25.67 -6.70 12.29
N VAL A 264 24.50 -6.69 12.94
CA VAL A 264 24.28 -5.90 14.17
C VAL A 264 25.18 -6.39 15.32
N VAL A 265 25.40 -7.70 15.45
CA VAL A 265 26.30 -8.25 16.50
C VAL A 265 27.75 -7.84 16.27
N ALA A 266 28.20 -7.79 15.02
CA ALA A 266 29.55 -7.38 14.63
C ALA A 266 29.78 -5.87 14.74
N ALA A 267 28.72 -5.07 14.86
CA ALA A 267 28.80 -3.62 14.94
C ALA A 267 29.50 -3.16 16.23
N ALA A 268 30.54 -2.35 16.08
CA ALA A 268 31.23 -1.73 17.22
C ALA A 268 30.31 -0.77 18.00
N ASN A 269 29.46 -0.04 17.28
CA ASN A 269 28.43 0.83 17.85
C ASN A 269 27.06 0.16 17.66
N ARG A 270 26.55 -0.48 18.72
CA ARG A 270 25.21 -1.07 18.69
C ARG A 270 24.15 0.04 18.74
N PRO A 271 23.06 -0.08 17.98
CA PRO A 271 21.91 0.81 18.14
C PRO A 271 21.36 0.71 19.57
N ASP A 272 20.74 1.79 20.06
CA ASP A 272 20.11 1.80 21.40
C ASP A 272 19.02 0.73 21.53
N ASP A 273 18.24 0.48 20.47
CA ASP A 273 17.32 -0.66 20.35
C ASP A 273 17.61 -1.45 19.06
N PRO A 274 18.52 -2.45 19.11
CA PRO A 274 18.88 -3.24 17.93
C PRO A 274 17.68 -4.03 17.39
N ILE A 275 16.71 -4.39 18.23
CA ILE A 275 15.54 -5.15 17.79
C ILE A 275 14.62 -4.28 16.96
N ALA A 276 14.34 -3.05 17.39
CA ALA A 276 13.51 -2.12 16.62
C ALA A 276 14.12 -1.84 15.23
N THR A 277 15.44 -1.63 15.17
CA THR A 277 16.18 -1.47 13.91
C THR A 277 16.05 -2.72 13.02
N LEU A 278 16.29 -3.91 13.57
CA LEU A 278 16.15 -5.17 12.83
C LEU A 278 14.72 -5.39 12.31
N GLN A 279 13.69 -5.11 13.11
CA GLN A 279 12.30 -5.24 12.70
C GLN A 279 11.98 -4.30 11.52
N SER A 280 12.40 -3.04 11.61
CA SER A 280 12.20 -2.04 10.56
C SER A 280 12.89 -2.45 9.25
N CYS A 281 14.19 -2.74 9.30
CA CYS A 281 14.97 -3.10 8.11
C CYS A 281 14.49 -4.44 7.51
N TYR A 282 14.06 -5.41 8.33
CA TYR A 282 13.57 -6.70 7.86
C TYR A 282 12.22 -6.55 7.15
N ALA A 283 11.32 -5.74 7.72
CA ALA A 283 10.06 -5.39 7.08
C ALA A 283 10.26 -4.65 5.76
N GLN A 284 11.22 -3.72 5.70
CA GLN A 284 11.57 -3.00 4.49
C GLN A 284 12.03 -3.93 3.36
N LEU A 285 12.89 -4.91 3.67
CA LEU A 285 13.47 -5.81 2.66
C LEU A 285 12.53 -6.92 2.23
N THR A 286 11.85 -7.55 3.19
CA THR A 286 11.08 -8.78 2.96
C THR A 286 9.59 -8.53 2.80
N GLY A 287 9.09 -7.37 3.24
CA GLY A 287 7.67 -7.08 3.40
C GLY A 287 7.03 -7.72 4.63
N LEU A 288 7.78 -8.49 5.42
CA LEU A 288 7.27 -9.26 6.56
C LEU A 288 7.64 -8.61 7.89
N ALA A 289 6.74 -8.70 8.88
CA ALA A 289 7.08 -8.36 10.25
C ALA A 289 7.93 -9.47 10.90
N ALA A 290 9.03 -9.11 11.55
CA ALA A 290 9.79 -10.03 12.39
C ALA A 290 9.29 -10.00 13.84
N GLU A 291 9.10 -11.17 14.44
CA GLU A 291 8.71 -11.27 15.85
C GLU A 291 9.85 -10.86 16.78
N ARG A 292 9.55 -9.98 17.76
CA ARG A 292 10.54 -9.44 18.71
C ARG A 292 11.30 -10.55 19.45
N HIS A 293 10.57 -11.55 19.95
CA HIS A 293 11.16 -12.67 20.70
C HIS A 293 12.06 -13.55 19.83
N GLN A 294 11.75 -13.70 18.53
CA GLN A 294 12.60 -14.45 17.61
C GLN A 294 13.91 -13.71 17.34
N LEU A 295 13.86 -12.40 17.11
CA LEU A 295 15.07 -11.58 16.91
C LEU A 295 15.96 -11.53 18.16
N LEU A 296 15.38 -11.48 19.36
CA LEU A 296 16.14 -11.56 20.62
C LEU A 296 16.91 -12.89 20.70
N ARG A 297 16.23 -14.01 20.49
CA ARG A 297 16.88 -15.33 20.46
C ARG A 297 17.99 -15.42 19.41
N ASP A 298 17.74 -14.89 18.20
CA ASP A 298 18.74 -14.92 17.13
C ASP A 298 19.97 -14.07 17.46
N LEU A 299 19.80 -12.91 18.12
CA LEU A 299 20.91 -12.07 18.60
C LEU A 299 21.74 -12.78 19.66
N ASP A 300 21.10 -13.41 20.66
CA ASP A 300 21.80 -14.15 21.71
C ASP A 300 22.61 -15.32 21.14
N LEU A 301 22.01 -16.08 20.22
CA LEU A 301 22.68 -17.18 19.53
C LEU A 301 23.85 -16.71 18.66
N ALA A 302 23.68 -15.61 17.94
CA ALA A 302 24.73 -15.02 17.10
C ALA A 302 25.91 -14.51 17.95
N ALA A 303 25.62 -13.86 19.08
CA ALA A 303 26.63 -13.38 20.02
C ALA A 303 27.42 -14.53 20.66
N ALA A 304 26.73 -15.63 21.03
CA ALA A 304 27.38 -16.81 21.61
C ALA A 304 28.21 -17.60 20.59
N ALA A 305 27.76 -17.69 19.33
CA ALA A 305 28.43 -18.48 18.31
C ALA A 305 29.73 -17.86 17.77
N GLY A 306 29.90 -16.53 17.88
CA GLY A 306 31.07 -15.83 17.36
C GLY A 306 31.29 -15.97 15.85
N THR A 307 30.26 -16.42 15.10
CA THR A 307 30.34 -16.59 13.65
C THR A 307 30.27 -15.23 12.97
N ASP A 308 31.22 -14.91 12.09
CA ASP A 308 31.14 -13.68 11.31
C ASP A 308 30.17 -13.82 10.12
N VAL A 309 29.63 -12.69 9.65
CA VAL A 309 28.65 -12.67 8.55
C VAL A 309 29.22 -13.25 7.25
N THR A 310 30.53 -13.08 7.00
CA THR A 310 31.19 -13.50 5.76
C THR A 310 31.31 -15.02 5.74
N THR A 311 31.66 -15.64 6.87
CA THR A 311 31.70 -17.09 7.06
C THR A 311 30.31 -17.71 6.90
N TYR A 312 29.27 -17.08 7.46
CA TYR A 312 27.91 -17.58 7.28
C TYR A 312 27.46 -17.51 5.82
N VAL A 313 27.68 -16.36 5.16
CA VAL A 313 27.22 -16.13 3.79
C VAL A 313 27.99 -16.99 2.78
N SER A 314 29.28 -17.23 2.98
CA SER A 314 30.06 -18.11 2.11
C SER A 314 29.48 -19.54 2.04
N GLY A 315 28.99 -20.05 3.17
CA GLY A 315 28.36 -21.37 3.25
C GLY A 315 27.05 -21.52 2.47
N ILE A 316 26.36 -20.41 2.17
CA ILE A 316 25.10 -20.42 1.40
C ILE A 316 25.24 -19.82 0.00
N ALA A 317 26.35 -19.13 -0.31
CA ALA A 317 26.51 -18.34 -1.52
C ALA A 317 26.31 -19.14 -2.82
N ALA A 318 26.70 -20.41 -2.86
CA ALA A 318 26.55 -21.25 -4.05
C ALA A 318 25.08 -21.56 -4.40
N ALA A 319 24.18 -21.58 -3.41
CA ALA A 319 22.77 -21.90 -3.60
C ALA A 319 21.89 -20.68 -3.92
N LEU A 320 22.45 -19.47 -3.89
CA LEU A 320 21.69 -18.23 -4.06
C LEU A 320 21.76 -17.71 -5.50
N SER A 321 20.61 -17.30 -6.03
CA SER A 321 20.53 -16.50 -7.25
C SER A 321 21.20 -15.13 -7.06
N ARG A 322 21.65 -14.50 -8.15
CA ARG A 322 22.28 -13.17 -8.10
C ARG A 322 21.41 -12.11 -7.40
N LYS A 323 20.07 -12.17 -7.60
CA LYS A 323 19.09 -11.29 -6.93
C LYS A 323 19.05 -11.52 -5.41
N GLN A 324 19.11 -12.77 -4.96
CA GLN A 324 19.16 -13.10 -3.54
C GLN A 324 20.47 -12.65 -2.91
N LYS A 325 21.61 -12.87 -3.57
CA LYS A 325 22.92 -12.37 -3.11
C LYS A 325 22.91 -10.85 -2.94
N ARG A 326 22.36 -10.12 -3.92
CA ARG A 326 22.16 -8.67 -3.85
C ARG A 326 21.35 -8.27 -2.61
N THR A 327 20.25 -8.97 -2.34
CA THR A 327 19.38 -8.71 -1.18
C THR A 327 20.13 -8.92 0.14
N LEU A 328 21.01 -9.92 0.25
CA LEU A 328 21.81 -10.12 1.46
C LEU A 328 22.79 -8.97 1.71
N ILE A 329 23.36 -8.37 0.65
CA ILE A 329 24.20 -7.17 0.79
C ILE A 329 23.37 -6.00 1.30
N GLN A 330 22.18 -5.79 0.74
CA GLN A 330 21.26 -4.74 1.20
C GLN A 330 20.86 -4.98 2.67
N ALA A 331 20.66 -6.23 3.07
CA ALA A 331 20.37 -6.63 4.44
C ALA A 331 21.52 -6.31 5.40
N ALA A 332 22.76 -6.67 5.04
CA ALA A 332 23.94 -6.32 5.83
C ALA A 332 24.14 -4.80 5.90
N PHE A 333 23.95 -4.08 4.79
CA PHE A 333 24.07 -2.63 4.74
C PHE A 333 23.04 -1.94 5.65
N LEU A 334 21.75 -2.23 5.49
CA LEU A 334 20.68 -1.62 6.28
C LEU A 334 20.80 -1.93 7.78
N ALA A 335 21.24 -3.13 8.13
CA ALA A 335 21.43 -3.52 9.52
C ALA A 335 22.68 -2.88 10.16
N GLY A 336 23.69 -2.53 9.35
CA GLY A 336 24.93 -1.89 9.80
C GLY A 336 24.87 -0.37 9.81
N THR A 337 23.90 0.28 9.16
CA THR A 337 23.79 1.74 9.20
C THR A 337 23.08 2.20 10.47
N THR A 338 23.68 3.18 11.15
CA THR A 338 23.06 3.92 12.27
C THR A 338 22.88 5.35 11.79
N ASP A 339 21.65 5.86 11.84
CA ASP A 339 21.28 7.21 11.38
C ASP A 339 21.66 7.53 9.92
N GLY A 340 21.66 6.53 9.05
CA GLY A 340 22.02 6.68 7.63
C GLY A 340 23.51 6.84 7.37
N CYS A 341 24.35 6.82 8.41
CA CYS A 341 25.81 6.86 8.26
C CYS A 341 26.40 5.44 8.34
N LEU A 342 27.21 5.08 7.34
CA LEU A 342 27.94 3.81 7.33
C LEU A 342 29.28 4.00 8.05
N GLN A 343 29.47 3.28 9.15
CA GLN A 343 30.74 3.28 9.88
C GLN A 343 31.86 2.64 9.05
N PRO A 344 33.13 3.10 9.14
CA PRO A 344 34.25 2.54 8.39
C PRO A 344 34.43 1.03 8.58
N ALA A 345 34.18 0.52 9.79
CA ALA A 345 34.24 -0.91 10.10
C ALA A 345 33.19 -1.72 9.30
N HIS A 346 31.97 -1.20 9.17
CA HIS A 346 30.93 -1.86 8.37
C HIS A 346 31.21 -1.79 6.87
N LEU A 347 31.81 -0.68 6.40
CA LEU A 347 32.25 -0.59 5.01
C LEU A 347 33.28 -1.67 4.69
N GLN A 348 34.27 -1.89 5.56
CA GLN A 348 35.24 -2.98 5.41
C GLN A 348 34.57 -4.36 5.42
N GLN A 349 33.57 -4.57 6.28
CA GLN A 349 32.81 -5.82 6.32
C GLN A 349 32.03 -6.07 5.01
N LEU A 350 31.39 -5.04 4.44
CA LEU A 350 30.71 -5.13 3.15
C LEU A 350 31.69 -5.37 1.99
N GLN A 351 32.86 -4.75 2.02
CA GLN A 351 33.95 -4.99 1.04
C GLN A 351 34.47 -6.43 1.09
N ARG A 352 34.47 -7.07 2.27
CA ARG A 352 34.78 -8.52 2.38
C ARG A 352 33.63 -9.40 1.90
N LEU A 353 32.40 -8.98 2.13
CA LEU A 353 31.20 -9.73 1.77
C LEU A 353 30.95 -9.76 0.25
N GLY A 354 31.25 -8.66 -0.47
CA GLY A 354 31.05 -8.54 -1.91
C GLY A 354 31.69 -9.66 -2.72
N PRO A 355 33.02 -9.88 -2.61
CA PRO A 355 33.72 -10.94 -3.32
C PRO A 355 33.17 -12.34 -3.02
N VAL A 356 32.78 -12.62 -1.78
CA VAL A 356 32.17 -13.90 -1.37
C VAL A 356 30.85 -14.16 -2.10
N LEU A 357 30.09 -13.09 -2.37
CA LEU A 357 28.85 -13.14 -3.13
C LEU A 357 29.05 -12.97 -4.65
N GLY A 358 30.29 -12.79 -5.11
CA GLY A 358 30.62 -12.60 -6.53
C GLY A 358 30.27 -11.20 -7.05
N PHE A 359 30.32 -10.19 -6.19
CA PHE A 359 30.15 -8.78 -6.56
C PHE A 359 31.47 -8.03 -6.52
N THR A 360 31.66 -7.13 -7.50
CA THR A 360 32.78 -6.20 -7.56
C THR A 360 32.54 -4.99 -6.67
N ASP A 361 33.58 -4.18 -6.42
CA ASP A 361 33.44 -2.90 -5.71
C ASP A 361 32.46 -1.95 -6.42
N HIS A 362 32.41 -1.99 -7.75
CA HIS A 362 31.47 -1.21 -8.54
C HIS A 362 30.02 -1.67 -8.26
N ASP A 363 29.77 -2.98 -8.29
CA ASP A 363 28.44 -3.53 -7.96
C ASP A 363 28.01 -3.14 -6.54
N LEU A 364 28.93 -3.23 -5.56
CA LEU A 364 28.66 -2.84 -4.18
C LEU A 364 28.20 -1.38 -4.07
N ARG A 365 28.91 -0.46 -4.75
CA ARG A 365 28.53 0.97 -4.77
C ARG A 365 27.16 1.18 -5.37
N GLN A 366 26.84 0.48 -6.47
CA GLN A 366 25.52 0.57 -7.10
C GLN A 366 24.42 0.02 -6.18
N ILE A 367 24.66 -1.10 -5.49
CA ILE A 367 23.70 -1.67 -4.55
C ILE A 367 23.43 -0.73 -3.38
N ILE A 368 24.48 -0.10 -2.84
CA ILE A 368 24.36 0.89 -1.75
C ILE A 368 23.59 2.13 -2.22
N ALA A 369 23.92 2.64 -3.41
CA ALA A 369 23.26 3.82 -3.99
C ALA A 369 21.77 3.62 -4.30
N GLU A 370 21.29 2.38 -4.44
CA GLU A 370 19.87 2.09 -4.62
C GLU A 370 19.09 2.00 -3.29
N VAL A 371 19.80 1.85 -2.17
CA VAL A 371 19.20 1.74 -0.83
C VAL A 371 19.17 3.08 -0.10
N CYS A 372 20.18 3.92 -0.35
CA CYS A 372 20.22 5.33 0.05
C CYS A 372 19.29 6.16 -0.82
#